data_AF-A0AA40TSG0-F1
#
_entry.id   AF-A0AA40TSG0-F1
#
_cell.length_a   1.000
_cell.length_b   1.000
_cell.length_c   1.000
_cell.angle_alpha   90.00
_cell.angle_beta   90.00
_cell.angle_gamma   90.00
#
_symmetry.space_group_name_H-M   'P 1'
#
loop_
_entity.id
_entity.type
_entity.pdbx_description
1 polymer ?
#
loop_
_entity_poly.entity_id
_entity_poly.type
_entity_poly.pdbx_seq_one_letter_code
_entity_poly.pdbx_strand_id
1 'polypeptide(L)'
;MCLDPSGDSWLDLAEGNVIKGARQGATPLDLQNWTPGQDVGTLDRRPTLVHSNIGMRDALQIRYQTGNKLVLQDGNKVVGILGDTELYHALLGKNHG
;
A
#
# COMPACT_ATOMS: atom_id res chain seq x y z
N MET A 1 3.93 -11.31 4.24
CA MET A 1 4.13 -10.62 2.93
C MET A 1 5.13 -9.48 3.12
N CYS A 2 6.08 -9.29 2.21
CA CYS A 2 7.10 -8.23 2.35
C CYS A 2 6.54 -6.87 1.92
N LEU A 3 6.67 -5.84 2.76
CA LEU A 3 6.33 -4.45 2.42
C LEU A 3 7.57 -3.75 1.87
N ASP A 4 8.65 -3.75 2.64
CA ASP A 4 9.92 -3.16 2.25
C ASP A 4 11.06 -4.04 2.79
N PRO A 5 11.78 -4.76 1.93
CA PRO A 5 12.88 -5.61 2.37
C PRO A 5 14.05 -4.79 2.92
N SER A 6 14.29 -3.59 2.38
CA SER A 6 15.40 -2.72 2.79
C SER A 6 15.17 -2.14 4.18
N GLY A 7 13.91 -1.82 4.49
CA GLY A 7 13.48 -1.35 5.81
C GLY A 7 13.01 -2.46 6.76
N ASP A 8 13.20 -3.74 6.42
CA ASP A 8 12.76 -4.92 7.19
C ASP A 8 11.27 -4.84 7.64
N SER A 9 10.40 -4.38 6.73
CA SER A 9 8.97 -4.20 6.99
C SER A 9 8.13 -5.32 6.38
N TRP A 10 7.23 -5.89 7.19
CA TRP A 10 6.45 -7.07 6.87
C TRP A 10 4.99 -6.93 7.28
N LEU A 11 4.09 -7.49 6.47
CA LEU A 11 2.71 -7.79 6.84
C LEU A 11 2.59 -9.23 7.31
N ASP A 12 1.98 -9.40 8.47
CA ASP A 12 1.55 -10.69 8.99
C ASP A 12 0.11 -10.94 8.55
N LEU A 13 -0.09 -12.01 7.78
CA LEU A 13 -1.39 -12.38 7.22
C LEU A 13 -1.91 -13.64 7.92
N ALA A 14 -3.19 -13.65 8.24
CA ALA A 14 -3.94 -14.83 8.64
C ALA A 14 -4.42 -15.62 7.41
N GLU A 15 -5.15 -16.71 7.65
CA GLU A 15 -5.79 -17.49 6.60
C GLU A 15 -6.72 -16.60 5.74
N GLY A 16 -6.71 -16.83 4.42
CA GLY A 16 -7.49 -16.02 3.48
C GLY A 16 -6.91 -14.61 3.21
N ASN A 17 -5.63 -14.38 3.50
CA ASN A 17 -4.91 -13.11 3.29
C ASN A 17 -5.48 -11.92 4.06
N VAL A 18 -6.08 -12.16 5.21
CA VAL A 18 -6.54 -11.08 6.11
C VAL A 18 -5.37 -10.56 6.93
N ILE A 19 -5.27 -9.25 7.11
CA ILE A 19 -4.20 -8.65 7.91
C ILE A 19 -4.40 -9.01 9.38
N LYS A 20 -3.36 -9.60 10.00
CA LYS A 20 -3.27 -9.83 11.44
C LYS A 20 -2.44 -8.75 12.13
N GLY A 21 -1.47 -8.18 11.41
CA GLY A 21 -0.64 -7.10 11.88
C GLY A 21 0.42 -6.70 10.86
N ALA A 22 1.23 -5.72 11.20
CA ALA A 22 2.45 -5.38 10.48
C ALA A 22 3.58 -5.15 11.48
N ARG A 23 4.82 -5.32 11.02
CA ARG A 23 6.01 -5.09 11.83
C ARG A 23 7.14 -4.52 11.01
N GLN A 24 8.02 -3.79 11.67
CA GLN A 24 9.32 -3.40 11.17
C GLN A 24 10.39 -3.97 12.10
N GLY A 25 11.15 -4.96 11.63
CA GLY A 25 11.98 -5.80 12.48
C GLY A 25 11.14 -6.47 13.58
N ALA A 26 11.45 -6.18 14.84
CA ALA A 26 10.72 -6.68 16.00
C ALA A 26 9.59 -5.74 16.49
N THR A 27 9.47 -4.55 15.92
CA THR A 27 8.54 -3.51 16.40
C THR A 27 7.21 -3.60 15.65
N PRO A 28 6.06 -3.61 16.34
CA PRO A 28 4.76 -3.48 15.69
C PRO A 28 4.68 -2.19 14.86
N LEU A 29 4.09 -2.30 13.68
CA LEU A 29 3.92 -1.18 12.76
C LEU A 29 2.42 -0.93 12.56
N ASP A 30 1.99 0.29 12.81
CA ASP A 30 0.61 0.69 12.56
C ASP A 30 0.36 0.91 11.07
N LEU A 31 -0.79 0.44 10.61
CA LEU A 31 -1.31 0.72 9.28
C LEU A 31 -2.32 1.85 9.35
N GLN A 32 -2.36 2.68 8.31
CA GLN A 32 -3.42 3.67 8.13
C GLN A 32 -4.27 3.33 6.92
N ASN A 33 -5.51 3.82 6.89
CA ASN A 33 -6.42 3.62 5.78
C ASN A 33 -6.60 4.92 5.01
N TRP A 34 -6.82 4.79 3.71
CA TRP A 34 -7.29 5.90 2.88
C TRP A 34 -8.45 5.45 2.00
N THR A 35 -9.45 6.32 1.86
CA THR A 35 -10.63 6.09 1.01
C THR A 35 -10.83 7.23 0.01
N PRO A 36 -11.46 6.98 -1.16
CA PRO A 36 -11.72 8.02 -2.16
C PRO A 36 -12.40 9.26 -1.57
N GLY A 37 -11.88 10.44 -1.90
CA GLY A 37 -12.36 11.73 -1.40
C GLY A 37 -11.70 12.21 -0.11
N GLN A 38 -10.95 11.36 0.60
CA GLN A 38 -10.12 11.80 1.72
C GLN A 38 -8.90 12.58 1.20
N ASP A 39 -8.57 13.68 1.87
CA ASP A 39 -7.35 14.41 1.56
C ASP A 39 -6.11 13.56 1.87
N VAL A 40 -5.27 13.34 0.86
CA VAL A 40 -4.02 12.59 1.00
C VAL A 40 -3.04 13.34 1.91
N GLY A 41 -3.09 14.67 1.97
CA GLY A 41 -2.20 15.48 2.79
C GLY A 41 -2.28 15.19 4.30
N THR A 42 -3.36 14.55 4.76
CA THR A 42 -3.53 14.16 6.17
C THR A 42 -2.87 12.83 6.52
N LEU A 43 -2.28 12.13 5.54
CA LEU A 43 -1.66 10.82 5.75
C LEU A 43 -0.25 10.96 6.33
N ASP A 44 0.05 10.11 7.31
CA ASP A 44 1.39 10.02 7.92
C ASP A 44 2.34 9.18 7.05
N ARG A 45 3.63 9.24 7.37
CA ARG A 45 4.69 8.45 6.70
C ARG A 45 4.72 6.99 7.16
N ARG A 46 3.61 6.27 6.97
CA ARG A 46 3.47 4.84 7.27
C ARG A 46 2.70 4.10 6.17
N PRO A 47 2.75 2.75 6.11
CA PRO A 47 2.06 2.00 5.08
C PRO A 47 0.55 2.28 5.09
N THR A 48 0.02 2.46 3.88
CA THR A 48 -1.37 2.86 3.68
C THR A 48 -2.15 1.74 3.01
N LEU A 49 -3.23 1.34 3.64
CA LEU A 49 -4.24 0.42 3.12
C LEU A 49 -5.19 1.20 2.21
N VAL A 50 -5.39 0.67 1.01
CA VAL A 50 -6.29 1.24 0.01
C VAL A 50 -7.06 0.14 -0.69
N HIS A 51 -8.23 0.48 -1.23
CA HIS A 51 -8.97 -0.47 -2.05
C HIS A 51 -8.23 -0.77 -3.38
N SER A 52 -8.35 -2.00 -3.87
CA SER A 52 -7.63 -2.51 -5.06
C SER A 52 -7.98 -1.79 -6.36
N ASN A 53 -9.14 -1.13 -6.42
CA ASN A 53 -9.59 -0.32 -7.54
C ASN A 53 -9.07 1.14 -7.51
N ILE A 54 -8.12 1.48 -6.62
CA ILE A 54 -7.59 2.83 -6.49
C ILE A 54 -7.10 3.39 -7.83
N GLY A 55 -7.41 4.67 -8.07
CA GLY A 55 -6.92 5.38 -9.24
C GLY A 55 -5.41 5.61 -9.19
N MET A 56 -4.75 5.52 -10.34
CA MET A 56 -3.28 5.69 -10.43
C MET A 56 -2.77 7.02 -9.88
N ARG A 57 -3.54 8.10 -10.09
CA ARG A 57 -3.20 9.43 -9.58
C ARG A 57 -3.15 9.44 -8.05
N ASP A 58 -4.17 8.90 -7.40
CA ASP A 58 -4.25 8.86 -5.93
C ASP A 58 -3.17 7.92 -5.37
N ALA A 59 -2.95 6.77 -6.01
CA ALA A 59 -1.90 5.85 -5.61
C ALA A 59 -0.50 6.49 -5.64
N LEU A 60 -0.18 7.25 -6.71
CA LEU A 60 1.06 8.02 -6.80
C LEU A 60 1.15 9.11 -5.73
N GLN A 61 0.07 9.84 -5.51
CA GLN A 61 0.04 10.92 -4.53
C GLN A 61 0.25 10.38 -3.11
N ILE A 62 -0.42 9.28 -2.75
CA ILE A 62 -0.23 8.59 -1.45
C ILE A 62 1.19 8.07 -1.35
N ARG A 63 1.75 7.48 -2.41
CA ARG A 63 3.13 6.99 -2.38
C ARG A 63 4.12 8.13 -2.12
N TYR A 64 3.94 9.26 -2.79
CA TYR A 64 4.79 10.44 -2.63
C TYR A 64 4.66 11.04 -1.22
N GLN A 65 3.43 11.21 -0.73
CA GLN A 65 3.14 11.76 0.59
C GLN A 65 3.71 10.91 1.73
N THR A 66 3.43 9.60 1.70
CA THR A 66 3.75 8.70 2.81
C THR A 66 5.16 8.14 2.69
N GLY A 67 5.72 8.10 1.48
CA GLY A 67 6.98 7.41 1.17
C GLY A 67 6.90 5.89 1.23
N ASN A 68 5.75 5.31 1.57
CA ASN A 68 5.58 3.88 1.80
C ASN A 68 4.81 3.21 0.67
N LYS A 69 5.10 1.94 0.41
CA LYS A 69 4.29 1.15 -0.53
C LYS A 69 2.85 1.04 -0.04
N LEU A 70 1.92 0.96 -0.97
CA LEU A 70 0.51 0.82 -0.64
C LEU A 70 0.16 -0.67 -0.55
N VAL A 71 -0.75 -0.98 0.36
CA VAL A 71 -1.30 -2.33 0.51
C VAL A 71 -2.70 -2.34 -0.10
N LEU A 72 -2.88 -3.14 -1.14
CA LEU A 72 -4.14 -3.23 -1.87
C LEU A 72 -5.06 -4.25 -1.19
N GLN A 73 -6.29 -3.83 -0.91
CA GLN A 73 -7.34 -4.68 -0.37
C GLN A 73 -8.55 -4.80 -1.30
N ASP A 74 -9.12 -5.99 -1.36
CA ASP A 74 -10.47 -6.23 -1.87
C ASP A 74 -11.31 -6.79 -0.73
N GLY A 75 -12.30 -6.02 -0.27
CA GLY A 75 -12.92 -6.22 1.03
C GLY A 75 -11.87 -6.21 2.15
N ASN A 76 -11.77 -7.31 2.90
CA ASN A 76 -10.80 -7.46 4.00
C ASN A 76 -9.54 -8.27 3.62
N LYS A 77 -9.38 -8.62 2.34
CA LYS A 77 -8.29 -9.47 1.87
C LYS A 77 -7.21 -8.63 1.22
N VAL A 78 -5.96 -8.87 1.60
CA VAL A 78 -4.81 -8.32 0.88
C VAL A 78 -4.66 -9.03 -0.45
N VAL A 79 -4.72 -8.26 -1.53
CA VAL A 79 -4.62 -8.77 -2.90
C VAL A 79 -3.32 -8.35 -3.61
N GLY A 80 -2.56 -7.42 -3.03
CA GLY A 80 -1.27 -7.03 -3.58
C GLY A 80 -0.61 -5.88 -2.83
N ILE A 81 0.62 -5.58 -3.26
CA ILE A 81 1.40 -4.41 -2.83
C ILE A 81 1.68 -3.57 -4.06
N LEU A 82 1.56 -2.25 -3.92
CA LEU A 82 1.82 -1.30 -4.99
C LEU A 82 3.04 -0.44 -4.61
N GLY A 83 4.19 -0.77 -5.22
CA GLY A 83 5.47 -0.09 -5.07
C GLY A 83 5.88 0.71 -6.30
N ASP A 84 7.14 1.16 -6.37
CA ASP A 84 7.61 2.00 -7.48
C ASP A 84 7.61 1.25 -8.80
N THR A 85 8.03 -0.01 -8.80
CA THR A 85 8.06 -0.87 -9.98
C THR A 85 6.66 -1.07 -10.55
N GLU A 86 5.68 -1.41 -9.71
CA GLU A 86 4.30 -1.62 -10.16
C GLU A 86 3.65 -0.30 -10.63
N LEU A 87 3.89 0.81 -9.92
CA LEU A 87 3.42 2.14 -10.34
C LEU A 87 4.03 2.56 -11.69
N TYR A 88 5.33 2.34 -11.86
CA TYR A 88 6.04 2.63 -13.10
C TYR A 88 5.49 1.81 -14.28
N HIS A 89 5.35 0.49 -14.10
CA HIS A 89 4.78 -0.38 -15.14
C HIS A 89 3.34 -0.02 -15.48
N ALA A 90 2.52 0.36 -14.49
CA ALA A 90 1.14 0.75 -14.74
C ALA A 90 1.02 2.10 -15.49
N LEU A 91 1.97 3.01 -15.29
CA LEU A 91 2.07 4.25 -16.08
C LEU A 91 2.48 3.97 -17.53
N LEU A 92 3.46 3.08 -17.74
CA LEU A 92 3.93 2.73 -19.09
C LEU A 92 2.92 1.89 -19.88
N GLY A 93 2.22 0.97 -19.22
CA GLY A 93 1.19 0.13 -19.85
C GLY A 93 -0.02 0.92 -20.34
N LYS A 94 -0.29 2.09 -19.75
CA LYS A 94 -1.35 3.00 -20.18
C LYS A 94 -1.02 3.86 -21.41
N ASN A 95 0.24 3.87 -21.86
CA ASN A 95 0.66 4.56 -23.09
C ASN A 95 0.66 3.64 -24.34
N HIS A 96 0.23 2.39 -24.20
CA HIS A 96 0.01 1.47 -25.32
C HIS A 96 -1.44 0.97 -25.27
N GLY A 97 -2.37 1.85 -25.61
CA GLY A 97 -3.79 1.57 -25.81
C GLY A 97 -4.35 2.50 -26.86
#